data_AF-A0ABD2KLH6-F1
#
_entry.id   AF-A0ABD2KLH6-F1
#
_cell.length_a   1.000
_cell.length_b   1.000
_cell.length_c   1.000
_cell.angle_alpha   90.00
_cell.angle_beta   90.00
_cell.angle_gamma   90.00
#
_symmetry.space_group_name_H-M   'P 1'
#
loop_
_entity.id
_entity.type
_entity.pdbx_description
1 polymer ?
#
loop_
_entity_poly.entity_id
_entity_poly.type
_entity_poly.pdbx_seq_one_letter_code
_entity_poly.pdbx_strand_id
1 'polypeptide(L)'
;MAFGLTKDALNECKKMVRIDIANDTEFLSADDIHSRRQHTVESTFHSVCTGRGPLTEQWQTNCEPVMCAYKLVTVKFKWLGFQTVVESFMQKQFPRIFCMFNRALFCSKDRWYALTLTPIRLIEDEAQQALDETDELATDDPSQEMTASNGTER
;
A
#
# COMPACT_ATOMS: atom_id res chain seq x y z
N MET A 1 12.74 -3.09 -21.31
CA MET A 1 11.58 -2.61 -20.51
C MET A 1 11.66 -3.23 -19.13
N ALA A 2 11.23 -2.53 -18.08
CA ALA A 2 11.38 -2.96 -16.68
C ALA A 2 10.77 -4.34 -16.35
N PHE A 3 9.72 -4.76 -17.06
CA PHE A 3 9.01 -6.03 -16.80
C PHE A 3 9.25 -7.13 -17.83
N GLY A 4 10.15 -6.93 -18.79
CA GLY A 4 10.37 -7.91 -19.87
C GLY A 4 9.14 -8.18 -20.75
N LEU A 5 8.09 -7.36 -20.66
CA LEU A 5 6.88 -7.49 -21.49
C LEU A 5 7.18 -7.21 -22.96
N THR A 6 6.45 -7.91 -23.83
CA THR A 6 6.40 -7.58 -25.26
C THR A 6 5.75 -6.21 -25.46
N LYS A 7 5.99 -5.57 -26.61
CA LYS A 7 5.33 -4.31 -26.95
C LYS A 7 3.81 -4.43 -26.91
N ASP A 8 3.27 -5.56 -27.35
CA ASP A 8 1.83 -5.80 -27.38
C ASP A 8 1.25 -5.92 -25.97
N ALA A 9 1.91 -6.66 -25.08
CA ALA A 9 1.51 -6.75 -23.67
C ALA A 9 1.66 -5.41 -22.93
N LEU A 10 2.62 -4.57 -23.32
CA LEU A 10 2.71 -3.20 -22.80
C LEU A 10 1.58 -2.32 -23.35
N ASN A 11 1.18 -2.48 -24.61
CA ASN A 11 0.06 -1.75 -25.21
C ASN A 11 -1.29 -2.13 -24.55
N GLU A 12 -1.39 -3.35 -24.01
CA GLU A 12 -2.53 -3.77 -23.17
C GLU A 12 -2.54 -3.06 -21.80
N CYS A 13 -1.43 -2.48 -21.34
CA CYS A 13 -1.41 -1.66 -20.13
C CYS A 13 -2.14 -0.33 -20.39
N LYS A 14 -3.45 -0.33 -20.12
CA LYS A 14 -4.37 0.78 -20.45
C LYS A 14 -4.04 2.12 -19.82
N LYS A 15 -3.31 2.16 -18.69
CA LYS A 15 -3.04 3.39 -17.93
C LYS A 15 -1.70 3.32 -17.20
N MET A 16 -0.82 4.27 -17.49
CA MET A 16 0.35 4.56 -16.66
C MET A 16 -0.03 5.62 -15.63
N VAL A 17 0.27 5.37 -14.36
CA VAL A 17 0.04 6.33 -13.25
C VAL A 17 1.38 6.59 -12.58
N ARG A 18 1.81 7.85 -12.57
CA ARG A 18 2.95 8.30 -11.78
C ARG A 18 2.43 8.72 -10.42
N ILE A 19 3.08 8.28 -9.35
CA ILE A 19 2.72 8.63 -7.99
C ILE A 19 3.82 9.52 -7.43
N ASP A 20 3.47 10.76 -7.10
CA ASP A 20 4.35 11.66 -6.35
C ASP A 20 3.95 11.62 -4.87
N ILE A 21 4.82 11.06 -4.03
CA ILE A 21 4.54 10.93 -2.60
C ILE A 21 4.40 12.30 -1.92
N ALA A 22 5.16 13.31 -2.38
CA ALA A 22 5.12 14.66 -1.81
C ALA A 22 3.85 15.44 -2.21
N ASN A 23 3.01 14.92 -3.12
CA ASN A 23 1.79 15.59 -3.55
C ASN A 23 0.58 15.14 -2.72
N ASP A 24 0.08 16.05 -1.89
CA ASP A 24 -1.09 15.83 -1.01
C ASP A 24 -2.44 15.82 -1.76
N THR A 25 -2.50 16.31 -3.01
CA THR A 25 -3.78 16.61 -3.68
C THR A 25 -4.21 15.57 -4.73
N GLU A 26 -3.30 14.71 -5.18
CA GLU A 26 -3.57 13.84 -6.34
C GLU A 26 -4.31 12.55 -5.97
N PHE A 27 -3.91 11.87 -4.89
CA PHE A 27 -4.44 10.53 -4.53
C PHE A 27 -4.92 10.40 -3.08
N LEU A 28 -4.72 11.43 -2.26
CA LEU A 28 -4.97 11.39 -0.83
C LEU A 28 -6.15 12.29 -0.46
N SER A 29 -6.92 11.85 0.53
CA SER A 29 -7.90 12.72 1.19
C SER A 29 -7.26 13.50 2.33
N ALA A 30 -7.97 14.50 2.87
CA ALA A 30 -7.56 15.19 4.08
C ALA A 30 -7.39 14.22 5.27
N ASP A 31 -8.23 13.18 5.35
CA ASP A 31 -8.13 12.18 6.40
C ASP A 31 -6.87 11.31 6.25
N ASP A 32 -6.45 10.99 5.02
CA ASP A 32 -5.21 10.24 4.78
C ASP A 32 -3.98 11.03 5.25
N ILE A 33 -3.99 12.34 5.01
CA ILE A 33 -2.88 13.25 5.36
C ILE A 33 -2.83 13.51 6.87
N HIS A 34 -3.99 13.74 7.50
CA HIS A 34 -4.10 14.17 8.89
C HIS A 34 -4.44 13.04 9.87
N SER A 35 -4.47 11.79 9.41
CA SER A 35 -4.77 10.67 10.30
C SER A 35 -3.78 10.64 11.48
N ARG A 36 -4.32 10.55 12.70
CA ARG A 36 -3.56 10.55 13.96
C ARG A 36 -2.51 9.43 14.07
N ARG A 37 -2.55 8.44 13.16
CA ARG A 37 -1.66 7.27 13.09
C ARG A 37 -0.44 7.49 12.18
N GLN A 38 -0.47 8.51 11.33
CA GLN A 38 0.55 8.75 10.31
C GLN A 38 1.31 10.02 10.70
N HIS A 39 2.38 9.84 11.49
CA HIS A 39 3.29 10.88 12.03
C HIS A 39 4.07 11.68 10.96
N THR A 40 3.49 11.89 9.77
CA THR A 40 4.26 12.04 8.54
C THR A 40 3.59 13.07 7.64
N VAL A 41 3.63 14.33 8.05
CA VAL A 41 3.47 15.40 7.06
C VAL A 41 4.78 15.37 6.25
N GLU A 42 4.74 14.88 5.02
CA GLU A 42 5.93 14.65 4.21
C GLU A 42 6.70 15.91 3.83
N SER A 43 6.00 17.03 3.82
CA SER A 43 6.59 18.35 3.70
C SER A 43 7.29 18.82 4.98
N THR A 44 7.24 18.07 6.08
CA THR A 44 7.94 18.39 7.33
C THR A 44 8.89 17.29 7.81
N PHE A 45 8.77 16.06 7.32
CA PHE A 45 9.65 14.98 7.77
C PHE A 45 11.08 15.18 7.28
N HIS A 46 12.02 15.25 8.22
CA HIS A 46 13.45 15.29 7.97
C HIS A 46 14.12 14.14 8.73
N SER A 47 14.72 13.20 8.01
CA SER A 47 15.44 12.05 8.55
C SER A 47 16.69 12.50 9.30
N VAL A 48 16.83 12.11 10.57
CA VAL A 48 18.00 12.41 11.39
C VAL A 48 19.21 11.59 10.96
N CYS A 49 18.99 10.32 10.57
CA CYS A 49 20.10 9.42 10.23
C CYS A 49 20.66 9.66 8.81
N THR A 50 19.85 10.17 7.88
CA THR A 50 20.27 10.40 6.48
C THR A 50 20.30 11.87 6.06
N GLY A 51 19.76 12.78 6.86
CA GLY A 51 19.62 14.21 6.50
C GLY A 51 18.64 14.47 5.35
N ARG A 52 17.77 13.51 5.03
CA ARG A 52 16.86 13.59 3.87
C ARG A 52 15.51 14.18 4.25
N GLY A 53 14.92 14.87 3.29
CA GLY A 53 13.67 15.58 3.47
C GLY A 53 13.89 16.97 4.06
N PRO A 54 12.83 17.77 4.22
CA PRO A 54 11.48 17.50 3.73
C PRO A 54 11.43 17.39 2.20
N LEU A 55 10.46 16.64 1.68
CA LEU A 55 10.26 16.56 0.24
C LEU A 55 9.45 17.78 -0.20
N THR A 56 10.10 18.68 -0.94
CA THR A 56 9.49 19.89 -1.51
C THR A 56 9.23 19.70 -3.00
N GLU A 57 8.68 20.73 -3.66
CA GLU A 57 8.58 20.72 -5.13
C GLU A 57 9.93 20.38 -5.78
N GLN A 58 9.86 19.56 -6.84
CA GLN A 58 11.03 19.09 -7.60
C GLN A 58 12.04 18.25 -6.78
N TRP A 59 11.63 17.64 -5.67
CA TRP A 59 12.49 16.75 -4.88
C TRP A 59 13.11 15.62 -5.73
N GLN A 60 12.43 15.19 -6.81
CA GLN A 60 12.92 14.11 -7.67
C GLN A 60 14.20 14.48 -8.44
N THR A 61 14.49 15.76 -8.66
CA THR A 61 15.72 16.23 -9.32
C THR A 61 16.78 16.70 -8.34
N ASN A 62 16.37 17.08 -7.13
CA ASN A 62 17.21 17.77 -6.15
C ASN A 62 17.66 16.86 -4.99
N CYS A 63 17.27 15.59 -4.99
CA CYS A 63 17.65 14.61 -3.97
C CYS A 63 18.41 13.45 -4.62
N GLU A 64 19.38 12.86 -3.90
CA GLU A 64 20.13 11.69 -4.36
C GLU A 64 20.56 10.79 -3.18
N PRO A 65 20.62 9.45 -3.33
CA PRO A 65 19.98 8.64 -4.37
C PRO A 65 18.46 8.73 -4.46
N VAL A 66 17.95 8.65 -5.69
CA VAL A 66 16.54 8.43 -6.02
C VAL A 66 16.37 7.07 -6.72
N MET A 67 15.29 6.37 -6.42
CA MET A 67 14.90 5.15 -7.10
C MET A 67 13.46 5.25 -7.60
N CYS A 68 13.11 4.40 -8.57
CA CYS A 68 11.75 4.29 -9.07
C CYS A 68 11.28 2.83 -8.95
N ALA A 69 10.12 2.63 -8.33
CA ALA A 69 9.46 1.33 -8.29
C ALA A 69 8.38 1.28 -9.37
N TYR A 70 8.59 0.44 -10.38
CA TYR A 70 7.54 0.13 -11.34
C TYR A 70 6.67 -1.00 -10.76
N LYS A 71 5.38 -0.72 -10.53
CA LYS A 71 4.41 -1.71 -10.04
C LYS A 71 3.37 -1.99 -11.13
N LEU A 72 3.44 -3.18 -11.73
CA LEU A 72 2.44 -3.65 -12.68
C LEU A 72 1.29 -4.29 -11.90
N VAL A 73 0.08 -3.73 -12.03
CA VAL A 73 -1.09 -4.22 -11.29
C VAL A 73 -2.13 -4.78 -12.24
N THR A 74 -2.40 -6.07 -12.10
CA THR A 74 -3.45 -6.77 -12.85
C THR A 74 -4.52 -7.22 -11.86
N VAL A 75 -5.75 -6.77 -12.07
CA VAL A 75 -6.93 -7.19 -11.30
C VAL A 75 -7.78 -8.09 -12.18
N LYS A 76 -8.21 -9.22 -11.65
CA LYS A 76 -9.07 -10.18 -12.34
C LYS A 76 -10.18 -10.62 -11.40
N PHE A 77 -11.42 -10.25 -11.73
CA PHE A 77 -12.60 -10.57 -10.94
C PHE A 77 -13.64 -11.29 -11.79
N LYS A 78 -13.79 -12.60 -11.58
CA LYS A 78 -14.65 -13.45 -12.40
C LYS A 78 -16.03 -13.66 -11.76
N TRP A 79 -16.88 -12.64 -11.87
CA TRP A 79 -18.29 -12.74 -11.51
C TRP A 79 -19.16 -12.08 -12.58
N LEU A 80 -20.09 -12.86 -13.13
CA LEU A 80 -21.08 -12.40 -14.10
C LEU A 80 -21.84 -11.17 -13.55
N GLY A 81 -21.87 -10.10 -14.35
CA GLY A 81 -22.56 -8.85 -14.00
C GLY A 81 -21.76 -7.85 -13.17
N PHE A 82 -20.67 -8.27 -12.51
CA PHE A 82 -19.89 -7.40 -11.61
C PHE A 82 -18.41 -7.22 -11.99
N GLN A 83 -17.89 -8.04 -12.91
CA GLN A 83 -16.48 -8.02 -13.33
C GLN A 83 -15.93 -6.60 -13.56
N THR A 84 -16.48 -5.87 -14.53
CA THR A 84 -15.95 -4.56 -14.93
C THR A 84 -16.03 -3.53 -13.80
N VAL A 85 -17.11 -3.55 -13.01
CA VAL A 85 -17.33 -2.59 -11.92
C VAL A 85 -16.30 -2.81 -10.81
N VAL A 86 -16.12 -4.05 -10.38
CA VAL A 86 -15.19 -4.39 -9.30
C VAL A 86 -13.73 -4.20 -9.74
N GLU A 87 -13.36 -4.68 -10.93
CA GLU A 87 -12.01 -4.50 -11.46
C GLU A 87 -11.65 -3.01 -11.58
N SER A 88 -12.58 -2.19 -12.10
CA SER A 88 -12.37 -0.74 -12.23
C SER A 88 -12.29 -0.04 -10.88
N PHE A 89 -13.10 -0.46 -9.91
CA PHE A 89 -13.06 0.07 -8.55
C PHE A 89 -11.71 -0.22 -7.88
N MET A 90 -11.25 -1.47 -7.91
CA MET A 90 -9.97 -1.87 -7.32
C MET A 90 -8.79 -1.15 -7.98
N GLN A 91 -8.78 -1.05 -9.32
CA GLN A 91 -7.74 -0.33 -10.05
C GLN A 91 -7.63 1.15 -9.62
N LYS A 92 -8.73 1.78 -9.21
CA LYS A 92 -8.71 3.16 -8.69
C LYS A 92 -8.15 3.27 -7.25
N GLN A 93 -8.13 2.20 -6.47
CA GLN A 93 -7.63 2.22 -5.10
C GLN A 93 -6.09 2.13 -5.02
N PHE A 94 -5.45 1.40 -5.94
CA PHE A 94 -4.00 1.18 -5.89
C PHE A 94 -3.14 2.45 -5.84
N PRO A 95 -3.42 3.52 -6.62
CA PRO A 95 -2.64 4.75 -6.51
C PRO A 95 -2.65 5.36 -5.09
N ARG A 96 -3.81 5.40 -4.43
CA ARG A 96 -3.94 5.86 -3.04
C ARG A 96 -3.15 4.97 -2.08
N ILE A 97 -3.33 3.66 -2.17
CA ILE A 97 -2.63 2.67 -1.31
C ILE A 97 -1.12 2.80 -1.47
N PHE A 98 -0.62 2.84 -2.71
CA PHE A 98 0.81 2.95 -2.96
C PHE A 98 1.37 4.31 -2.55
N CYS A 99 0.61 5.39 -2.70
CA CYS A 99 0.99 6.68 -2.16
C CYS A 99 1.16 6.56 -0.64
N MET A 100 0.09 6.26 0.10
CA MET A 100 0.10 6.14 1.57
C MET A 100 1.19 5.19 2.10
N PHE A 101 1.45 4.09 1.41
CA PHE A 101 2.51 3.14 1.78
C PHE A 101 3.91 3.75 1.62
N ASN A 102 4.24 4.34 0.47
CA ASN A 102 5.57 4.91 0.25
C ASN A 102 5.81 6.17 1.09
N ARG A 103 4.72 6.89 1.38
CA ARG A 103 4.65 7.97 2.37
C ARG A 103 5.09 7.50 3.76
N ALA A 104 4.42 6.48 4.29
CA ALA A 104 4.79 5.84 5.55
C ALA A 104 6.22 5.28 5.53
N LEU A 105 6.65 4.67 4.43
CA LEU A 105 8.01 4.14 4.26
C LEU A 105 9.05 5.26 4.37
N PHE A 106 8.87 6.37 3.65
CA PHE A 106 9.83 7.48 3.66
C PHE A 106 9.98 8.10 5.05
N CYS A 107 8.87 8.33 5.75
CA CYS A 107 8.88 8.98 7.05
C CYS A 107 9.16 8.05 8.22
N SER A 108 9.19 6.73 7.99
CA SER A 108 9.68 5.76 8.96
C SER A 108 11.15 5.40 8.75
N LYS A 109 11.85 6.09 7.84
CA LYS A 109 13.23 5.80 7.44
C LYS A 109 14.19 5.64 8.61
N ASP A 110 14.12 6.53 9.59
CA ASP A 110 15.03 6.48 10.74
C ASP A 110 14.89 5.17 11.55
N ARG A 111 13.74 4.49 11.45
CA ARG A 111 13.51 3.19 12.11
C ARG A 111 14.10 2.01 11.36
N TRP A 112 14.13 2.07 10.01
CA TRP A 112 14.53 0.93 9.20
C TRP A 112 15.88 1.09 8.49
N TYR A 113 16.42 2.30 8.37
CA TYR A 113 17.63 2.58 7.58
C TYR A 113 18.87 1.81 8.04
N ALA A 114 19.03 1.61 9.36
CA ALA A 114 20.18 0.91 9.94
C ALA A 114 19.97 -0.60 10.11
N LEU A 115 18.80 -1.14 9.73
CA LEU A 115 18.53 -2.56 9.89
C LEU A 115 19.33 -3.40 8.90
N THR A 116 19.91 -4.48 9.39
CA THR A 116 20.49 -5.55 8.55
C THR A 116 19.44 -6.63 8.30
N LEU A 117 19.72 -7.57 7.38
CA LEU A 117 18.78 -8.65 7.05
C LEU A 117 18.41 -9.54 8.26
N THR A 118 19.30 -9.67 9.24
CA THR A 118 19.06 -10.53 10.41
C THR A 118 17.96 -9.97 11.33
N PRO A 119 18.00 -8.71 11.80
CA PRO A 119 16.88 -8.07 12.49
C PRO A 119 15.56 -8.05 11.71
N ILE A 120 15.60 -7.92 10.38
CA ILE A 120 14.39 -7.90 9.56
C ILE A 120 13.61 -9.21 9.71
N ARG A 121 14.29 -10.36 9.69
CA ARG A 121 13.64 -11.67 9.87
C ARG A 121 12.97 -11.82 11.23
N LEU A 122 13.60 -11.31 12.28
CA LEU A 122 13.00 -11.33 13.62
C LEU A 122 11.71 -10.49 13.65
N ILE A 123 11.74 -9.30 13.05
CA ILE A 123 10.56 -8.43 12.96
C ILE A 123 9.46 -9.08 12.09
N GLU A 124 9.83 -9.79 11.03
CA GLU A 124 8.87 -10.55 10.20
C GLU A 124 8.22 -11.68 11.01
N ASP A 125 8.99 -12.44 11.79
CA ASP A 125 8.50 -13.50 12.66
C ASP A 125 7.57 -12.96 13.76
N GLU A 126 7.96 -11.86 14.43
CA GLU A 126 7.13 -11.18 15.44
C GLU A 126 5.83 -10.63 14.83
N ALA A 127 5.90 -10.04 13.63
CA ALA A 127 4.73 -9.52 12.93
C ALA A 127 3.77 -10.65 12.52
N GLN A 128 4.31 -11.80 12.08
CA GLN A 128 3.50 -12.97 11.77
C GLN A 128 2.75 -13.48 13.00
N GLN A 129 3.44 -13.63 14.14
CA GLN A 129 2.83 -14.05 15.39
C GLN A 129 1.71 -13.11 15.84
N ALA A 130 1.95 -11.80 15.79
CA ALA A 130 0.94 -10.81 16.17
C ALA A 130 -0.29 -10.85 15.25
N LEU A 131 -0.12 -11.12 13.96
CA LEU A 131 -1.22 -11.28 13.01
C LEU A 131 -2.03 -12.55 13.31
N ASP A 132 -1.34 -13.66 13.55
CA ASP A 132 -1.97 -14.94 13.88
C ASP A 132 -2.80 -14.82 15.18
N GLU A 133 -2.27 -14.16 16.21
CA GLU A 133 -3.01 -13.87 17.46
C GLU A 133 -4.27 -13.02 17.21
N THR A 134 -4.19 -12.01 16.33
CA THR A 134 -5.36 -11.18 16.01
C THR A 134 -6.42 -11.93 15.21
N ASP A 135 -6.00 -12.84 14.33
CA ASP A 135 -6.92 -13.68 13.56
C ASP A 135 -7.63 -14.69 14.49
N GLU A 136 -6.91 -15.30 15.44
CA GLU A 136 -7.51 -16.17 16.45
C GLU A 136 -8.56 -15.42 17.30
N LEU A 137 -8.25 -14.21 17.77
CA LEU A 137 -9.18 -13.37 18.52
C LEU A 137 -10.40 -12.92 17.69
N ALA A 138 -10.27 -12.79 16.36
CA ALA A 138 -11.38 -12.45 15.48
C ALA A 138 -12.30 -13.66 15.22
N THR A 139 -11.78 -14.89 15.32
CA THR A 139 -12.58 -16.12 15.15
C THR A 139 -13.35 -16.54 16.41
N ASP A 140 -13.00 -16.00 17.58
CA ASP A 140 -13.63 -16.35 18.86
C ASP A 140 -14.81 -15.42 19.24
N ASP A 141 -15.34 -14.65 18.28
CA ASP A 141 -16.57 -13.86 18.47
C ASP A 141 -17.80 -14.78 18.56
N PRO A 142 -18.44 -14.93 19.74
CA PRO A 142 -19.57 -15.83 19.94
C PRO A 142 -20.85 -15.39 19.20
N SER A 143 -20.83 -14.24 18.52
CA SER A 143 -21.99 -13.70 17.82
C SER A 143 -22.25 -14.26 16.41
N GLN A 144 -21.44 -15.21 15.92
CA GLN A 144 -21.68 -15.92 14.64
C GLN A 144 -22.31 -17.32 14.75
N GLU A 145 -22.81 -17.75 15.92
CA GLU A 145 -23.76 -18.87 15.99
C GLU A 145 -25.21 -18.36 15.92
N MET A 146 -25.69 -18.00 14.72
CA MET A 146 -27.13 -17.85 14.48
C MET A 146 -27.53 -18.32 13.07
N THR A 147 -28.03 -19.56 13.05
CA THR A 147 -29.00 -20.19 12.14
C THR A 147 -28.61 -20.49 10.69
N ALA A 148 -27.96 -21.66 10.51
CA ALA A 148 -28.23 -22.55 9.39
C ALA A 148 -28.95 -23.82 9.89
N SER A 149 -30.28 -23.76 9.97
CA SER A 149 -31.20 -24.91 10.16
C SER A 149 -32.58 -24.39 9.72
N ASN A 150 -33.34 -24.93 8.77
CA ASN A 150 -33.32 -26.22 8.08
C ASN A 150 -33.86 -26.04 6.67
N GLY A 151 -33.33 -26.82 5.72
CA GLY A 151 -34.07 -27.18 4.52
C GLY A 151 -34.99 -28.37 4.78
N THR A 152 -36.09 -28.39 4.01
CA THR A 152 -36.93 -29.54 3.64
C THR A 152 -38.07 -29.90 4.60
N GLU A 153 -39.31 -29.60 4.19
CA GLU A 153 -40.24 -30.62 3.69
C GLU A 153 -41.51 -30.02 3.04
N ARG A 154 -41.82 -30.58 1.86
CA ARG A 154 -43.03 -30.49 1.02
C ARG A 154 -43.22 -29.32 0.06
#